data_AF-I1YFE1-F1
#
_entry.id   AF-I1YFE1-F1
#
_cell.length_a   1.000
_cell.length_b   1.000
_cell.length_c   1.000
_cell.angle_alpha   90.00
_cell.angle_beta   90.00
_cell.angle_gamma   90.00
#
_symmetry.space_group_name_H-M   'P 1'
#
loop_
_entity.id
_entity.type
_entity.pdbx_description
1 polymer ?
#
loop_
_entity_poly.entity_id
_entity_poly.type
_entity_poly.pdbx_seq_one_letter_code
_entity_poly.pdbx_strand_id
1 'polypeptide(L)'
;MQAEQQQYNYDIVKWFAYMACVYLVIGTGIGVWIASELAWPVLNFDNPYISFGRLRPLHTNTVIFAFCGSTLMATAFYVVQRTCGVRLWSDKLAWFSFWGLNLLWIGALITLPLGITQSKEYAELEWPLDILLAAVWIAYMFNFIMTMSIRKNSHIYVANWFFLAMMIMITYLHVVNNLSIPVSMWKSYSIFSGVQDAMIQWWWGHNAVGFLLTAGFLGIMYYFVPKQANRPIYSYRLSVIHFWALVFGYVWLGAHHLQYTALPDWTGSLGAAISLAMIIPSWGGALNGMFTLSGAWDKLRTDYILRFLIVSLAFYAMSTFEGPVMASKTVNALSHYTDWTIGHVHSGALGWVAMVSIGALYHMVERMWGTRMYSVRLVNLHFWMATIGTAVYITAMWVAGIMQGLMWRAYDEYGNLAYTFVESVAQMHPYYAMRAVGGFIFFSGAVIMLFNVTVTIRQAIRKPSAEMATAANI
;
A
#
# COMPACT_ATOMS: atom_id res chain seq x y z
N MET A 1 14.02 44.60 -1.96
CA MET A 1 12.86 43.74 -1.66
C MET A 1 13.38 42.33 -1.43
N GLN A 2 13.57 41.93 -0.16
CA GLN A 2 13.88 40.55 0.18
C GLN A 2 12.69 39.70 -0.27
N ALA A 3 12.92 38.75 -1.18
CA ALA A 3 11.92 37.75 -1.50
C ALA A 3 11.52 37.07 -0.19
N GLU A 4 10.26 37.23 0.25
CA GLU A 4 9.69 36.40 1.29
C GLU A 4 10.04 34.96 0.95
N GLN A 5 10.86 34.34 1.79
CA GLN A 5 11.29 32.97 1.65
C GLN A 5 10.03 32.13 1.87
N GLN A 6 9.23 31.89 0.81
CA GLN A 6 7.95 31.21 0.93
C GLN A 6 8.17 29.86 1.62
N GLN A 7 7.76 29.80 2.89
CA GLN A 7 7.85 28.61 3.71
C GLN A 7 7.00 27.51 3.04
N TYR A 8 7.50 26.28 3.03
CA TYR A 8 6.72 25.14 2.53
C TYR A 8 5.38 25.03 3.26
N ASN A 9 4.34 24.60 2.56
CA ASN A 9 3.06 24.29 3.19
C ASN A 9 3.17 22.93 3.88
N TYR A 10 3.45 22.96 5.19
CA TYR A 10 3.44 21.76 6.03
C TYR A 10 2.10 21.48 6.68
N ASP A 11 1.17 22.42 6.70
CA ASP A 11 -0.10 22.22 7.43
C ASP A 11 -0.88 21.05 6.86
N ILE A 12 -1.08 21.04 5.53
CA ILE A 12 -1.80 19.95 4.88
C ILE A 12 -1.07 18.61 4.99
N VAL A 13 0.26 18.65 4.91
CA VAL A 13 1.12 17.47 5.03
C VAL A 13 1.01 16.86 6.43
N LYS A 14 0.98 17.69 7.47
CA LYS A 14 0.80 17.28 8.86
C LYS A 14 -0.55 16.58 9.08
N TRP A 15 -1.63 17.11 8.48
CA TRP A 15 -2.97 16.51 8.59
C TRP A 15 -3.06 15.15 7.89
N PHE A 16 -2.55 15.03 6.66
CA PHE A 16 -2.49 13.72 6.00
C PHE A 16 -1.61 12.72 6.75
N ALA A 17 -0.45 13.14 7.26
CA ALA A 17 0.43 12.27 8.03
C ALA A 17 -0.23 11.76 9.32
N TYR A 18 -0.98 12.62 10.02
CA TYR A 18 -1.72 12.21 11.21
C TYR A 18 -2.86 11.25 10.87
N MET A 19 -3.66 11.58 9.85
CA MET A 19 -4.76 10.71 9.41
C MET A 19 -4.27 9.36 8.88
N ALA A 20 -3.11 9.30 8.22
CA ALA A 20 -2.48 8.03 7.86
C ALA A 20 -2.22 7.15 9.10
N CYS A 21 -1.72 7.72 10.20
CA CYS A 21 -1.53 6.96 11.45
C CYS A 21 -2.87 6.45 12.01
N VAL A 22 -3.93 7.26 11.94
CA VAL A 22 -5.28 6.87 12.37
C VAL A 22 -5.84 5.74 11.50
N TYR A 23 -5.74 5.86 10.18
CA TYR A 23 -6.23 4.85 9.25
C TYR A 23 -5.44 3.54 9.27
N LEU A 24 -4.15 3.58 9.59
CA LEU A 24 -3.38 2.36 9.83
C LEU A 24 -3.99 1.56 10.98
N VAL A 25 -4.31 2.24 12.10
CA VAL A 25 -4.93 1.60 13.27
C VAL A 25 -6.33 1.07 12.93
N ILE A 26 -7.18 1.88 12.31
CA ILE A 26 -8.54 1.45 11.94
C ILE A 26 -8.50 0.27 10.97
N GLY A 27 -7.71 0.37 9.89
CA GLY A 27 -7.64 -0.64 8.85
C GLY A 27 -7.07 -1.97 9.35
N THR A 28 -6.00 -1.93 10.14
CA THR A 28 -5.45 -3.15 10.76
C THR A 28 -6.37 -3.72 11.84
N GLY A 29 -7.11 -2.87 12.57
CA GLY A 29 -8.12 -3.30 13.53
C GLY A 29 -9.26 -4.07 12.86
N ILE A 30 -9.80 -3.57 11.75
CA ILE A 30 -10.79 -4.30 10.94
C ILE A 30 -10.18 -5.59 10.39
N GLY A 31 -8.92 -5.56 9.95
CA GLY A 31 -8.19 -6.74 9.48
C GLY A 31 -8.09 -7.85 10.53
N VAL A 32 -7.77 -7.49 11.77
CA VAL A 32 -7.74 -8.43 12.91
C VAL A 32 -9.12 -8.98 13.21
N TRP A 33 -10.16 -8.13 13.15
CA TRP A 33 -11.54 -8.55 13.35
C TRP A 33 -11.96 -9.63 12.34
N ILE A 34 -11.84 -9.34 11.04
CA ILE A 34 -12.24 -10.28 9.99
C ILE A 34 -11.35 -11.53 9.93
N ALA A 35 -10.07 -11.42 10.33
CA ALA A 35 -9.21 -12.60 10.49
C ALA A 35 -9.70 -13.49 11.64
N SER A 36 -10.21 -12.88 12.71
CA SER A 36 -10.79 -13.59 13.85
C SER A 36 -12.13 -14.24 13.49
N GLU A 37 -12.95 -13.63 12.64
CA GLU A 37 -14.19 -14.24 12.14
C GLU A 37 -13.94 -15.53 11.36
N LEU A 38 -12.84 -15.61 10.60
CA LEU A 38 -12.46 -16.83 9.89
C LEU A 38 -12.01 -17.96 10.83
N ALA A 39 -11.41 -17.62 11.98
CA ALA A 39 -11.07 -18.61 13.01
C ALA A 39 -12.28 -18.98 13.89
N TRP A 40 -13.08 -17.99 14.26
CA TRP A 40 -14.23 -18.11 15.15
C TRP A 40 -15.46 -17.44 14.54
N PRO A 41 -16.23 -18.16 13.69
CA PRO A 41 -17.37 -17.59 12.96
C PRO A 41 -18.47 -16.98 13.83
N VAL A 42 -18.56 -17.39 15.12
CA VAL A 42 -19.48 -16.79 16.11
C VAL A 42 -19.31 -15.26 16.23
N LEU A 43 -18.14 -14.72 15.88
CA LEU A 43 -17.86 -13.28 15.88
C LEU A 43 -18.62 -12.49 14.80
N ASN A 44 -19.28 -13.14 13.84
CA ASN A 44 -20.19 -12.46 12.92
C ASN A 44 -21.49 -12.00 13.62
N PHE A 45 -21.83 -12.58 14.78
CA PHE A 45 -23.05 -12.28 15.55
C PHE A 45 -24.37 -12.36 14.76
N ASP A 46 -24.41 -13.14 13.68
CA ASP A 46 -25.52 -13.18 12.71
C ASP A 46 -25.96 -11.77 12.25
N ASN A 47 -25.02 -10.82 12.27
CA ASN A 47 -25.28 -9.42 11.95
C ASN A 47 -24.69 -9.11 10.56
N PRO A 48 -25.53 -8.75 9.58
CA PRO A 48 -25.06 -8.54 8.22
C PRO A 48 -24.04 -7.40 8.12
N TYR A 49 -24.14 -6.36 8.95
CA TYR A 49 -23.31 -5.15 8.87
C TYR A 49 -21.86 -5.37 9.32
N ILE A 50 -21.64 -6.34 10.19
CA ILE A 50 -20.31 -6.71 10.67
C ILE A 50 -19.85 -8.06 10.15
N SER A 51 -20.60 -8.71 9.26
CA SER A 51 -20.19 -9.99 8.69
C SER A 51 -18.92 -9.88 7.84
N PHE A 52 -18.14 -10.98 7.80
CA PHE A 52 -16.89 -11.07 7.03
C PHE A 52 -17.03 -10.58 5.58
N GLY A 53 -18.12 -10.96 4.91
CA GLY A 53 -18.37 -10.60 3.52
C GLY A 53 -18.49 -9.09 3.28
N ARG A 54 -18.94 -8.32 4.26
CA ARG A 54 -19.07 -6.86 4.16
C ARG A 54 -17.89 -6.11 4.77
N LEU A 55 -17.28 -6.65 5.82
CA LEU A 55 -16.10 -6.04 6.43
C LEU A 55 -14.80 -6.30 5.66
N ARG A 56 -14.70 -7.37 4.87
CA ARG A 56 -13.54 -7.60 3.99
C ARG A 56 -13.27 -6.43 3.03
N PRO A 57 -14.22 -5.99 2.19
CA PRO A 57 -13.97 -4.85 1.31
C PRO A 57 -13.76 -3.56 2.11
N LEU A 58 -14.36 -3.40 3.29
CA LEU A 58 -14.08 -2.27 4.17
C LEU A 58 -12.61 -2.27 4.64
N HIS A 59 -12.09 -3.40 5.12
CA HIS A 59 -10.68 -3.56 5.47
C HIS A 59 -9.78 -3.17 4.29
N THR A 60 -10.01 -3.76 3.12
CA THR A 60 -9.28 -3.48 1.88
C THR A 60 -9.26 -2.00 1.55
N ASN A 61 -10.42 -1.33 1.54
CA ASN A 61 -10.53 0.09 1.23
C ASN A 61 -9.87 0.96 2.30
N THR A 62 -9.95 0.58 3.57
CA THR A 62 -9.30 1.32 4.67
C THR A 62 -7.79 1.29 4.51
N VAL A 63 -7.21 0.10 4.30
CA VAL A 63 -5.75 -0.04 4.29
C VAL A 63 -5.16 0.52 3.00
N ILE A 64 -5.84 0.37 1.86
CA ILE A 64 -5.35 0.86 0.57
C ILE A 64 -5.68 2.34 0.38
N PHE A 65 -6.95 2.72 0.33
CA PHE A 65 -7.30 4.08 -0.07
C PHE A 65 -7.23 5.09 1.07
N ALA A 66 -7.60 4.70 2.30
CA ALA A 66 -7.51 5.62 3.44
C ALA A 66 -6.07 5.72 3.97
N PHE A 67 -5.46 4.62 4.40
CA PHE A 67 -4.09 4.60 4.94
C PHE A 67 -3.03 4.89 3.86
N CYS A 68 -2.96 4.08 2.79
CA CYS A 68 -1.94 4.31 1.76
C CYS A 68 -2.21 5.60 0.99
N GLY A 69 -3.47 5.93 0.65
CA GLY A 69 -3.81 7.21 0.01
C GLY A 69 -3.38 8.42 0.84
N SER A 70 -3.66 8.43 2.14
CA SER A 70 -3.21 9.52 3.04
C SER A 70 -1.69 9.58 3.15
N THR A 71 -1.02 8.41 3.24
CA THR A 71 0.44 8.35 3.28
C THR A 71 1.07 8.88 1.99
N LEU A 72 0.55 8.47 0.84
CA LEU A 72 1.02 8.92 -0.47
C LEU A 72 0.82 10.42 -0.65
N MET A 73 -0.35 10.97 -0.29
CA MET A 73 -0.58 12.41 -0.38
C MET A 73 0.32 13.21 0.59
N ALA A 74 0.50 12.74 1.83
CA ALA A 74 1.44 13.35 2.78
C ALA A 74 2.86 13.38 2.21
N THR A 75 3.36 12.22 1.80
CA THR A 75 4.73 12.06 1.34
C THR A 75 4.98 12.76 0.01
N ALA A 76 4.08 12.64 -0.97
CA ALA A 76 4.22 13.31 -2.25
C ALA A 76 4.24 14.84 -2.10
N PHE A 77 3.32 15.43 -1.32
CA PHE A 77 3.32 16.87 -1.07
C PHE A 77 4.53 17.34 -0.26
N TYR A 78 5.04 16.51 0.67
CA TYR A 78 6.29 16.80 1.37
C TYR A 78 7.50 16.78 0.42
N VAL A 79 7.60 15.73 -0.40
CA VAL A 79 8.75 15.45 -1.26
C VAL A 79 8.82 16.42 -2.43
N VAL A 80 7.71 16.70 -3.12
CA VAL A 80 7.70 17.58 -4.30
C VAL A 80 8.15 18.99 -3.94
N GLN A 81 7.68 19.53 -2.82
CA GLN A 81 8.06 20.86 -2.36
C GLN A 81 9.58 20.98 -2.14
N ARG A 82 10.14 19.97 -1.44
CA ARG A 82 11.56 19.95 -1.06
C ARG A 82 12.48 19.67 -2.24
N THR A 83 12.10 18.76 -3.12
CA THR A 83 12.91 18.38 -4.29
C THR A 83 12.85 19.42 -5.40
N CYS A 84 11.74 20.15 -5.52
CA CYS A 84 11.60 21.25 -6.48
C CYS A 84 12.02 22.63 -5.92
N GLY A 85 12.20 22.76 -4.59
CA GLY A 85 12.65 24.00 -3.95
C GLY A 85 11.56 25.09 -3.89
N VAL A 86 10.29 24.70 -3.89
CA VAL A 86 9.12 25.58 -4.00
C VAL A 86 7.97 25.13 -3.09
N ARG A 87 7.11 26.06 -2.68
CA ARG A 87 5.85 25.76 -1.99
C ARG A 87 4.88 25.04 -2.95
N LEU A 88 3.90 24.29 -2.39
CA LEU A 88 2.78 23.78 -3.18
C LEU A 88 2.12 24.90 -3.98
N TRP A 89 1.73 24.59 -5.22
CA TRP A 89 1.14 25.56 -6.13
C TRP A 89 -0.21 26.11 -5.65
N SER A 90 -1.07 25.26 -5.10
CA SER A 90 -2.37 25.67 -4.54
C SER A 90 -2.67 24.99 -3.21
N ASP A 91 -2.69 25.79 -2.14
CA ASP A 91 -3.10 25.35 -0.80
C ASP A 91 -4.57 24.91 -0.79
N LYS A 92 -5.44 25.61 -1.54
CA LYS A 92 -6.87 25.29 -1.65
C LYS A 92 -7.10 23.92 -2.26
N LEU A 93 -6.37 23.57 -3.33
CA LEU A 93 -6.48 22.24 -3.95
C LEU A 93 -5.91 21.14 -3.04
N ALA A 94 -4.86 21.44 -2.28
CA ALA A 94 -4.33 20.49 -1.30
C ALA A 94 -5.37 20.19 -0.20
N TRP A 95 -6.05 21.22 0.32
CA TRP A 95 -7.14 21.07 1.28
C TRP A 95 -8.38 20.38 0.71
N PHE A 96 -8.76 20.69 -0.55
CA PHE A 96 -9.82 19.97 -1.26
C PHE A 96 -9.49 18.48 -1.35
N SER A 97 -8.25 18.14 -1.69
CA SER A 97 -7.81 16.73 -1.79
C SER A 97 -7.92 16.01 -0.44
N PHE A 98 -7.57 16.69 0.65
CA PHE A 98 -7.69 16.15 2.00
C PHE A 98 -9.14 15.90 2.40
N TRP A 99 -10.00 16.92 2.33
CA TRP A 99 -11.39 16.77 2.72
C TRP A 99 -12.13 15.78 1.83
N GLY A 100 -11.85 15.80 0.52
CA GLY A 100 -12.44 14.85 -0.41
C GLY A 100 -12.03 13.40 -0.15
N LEU A 101 -10.76 13.13 0.15
CA LEU A 101 -10.32 11.77 0.51
C LEU A 101 -10.95 11.29 1.83
N ASN A 102 -11.05 12.16 2.85
CA ASN A 102 -11.69 11.81 4.11
C ASN A 102 -13.21 11.60 3.94
N LEU A 103 -13.87 12.40 3.10
CA LEU A 103 -15.28 12.22 2.77
C LEU A 103 -15.52 10.89 2.04
N LEU A 104 -14.62 10.51 1.12
CA LEU A 104 -14.66 9.20 0.46
C LEU A 104 -14.57 8.06 1.49
N TRP A 105 -13.65 8.16 2.45
CA TRP A 105 -13.50 7.16 3.51
C TRP A 105 -14.73 7.07 4.41
N ILE A 106 -15.31 8.21 4.82
CA ILE A 106 -16.60 8.22 5.55
C ILE A 106 -17.69 7.54 4.72
N GLY A 107 -17.73 7.80 3.41
CA GLY A 107 -18.61 7.12 2.47
C GLY A 107 -18.42 5.60 2.51
N ALA A 108 -17.19 5.12 2.34
CA ALA A 108 -16.84 3.69 2.38
C ALA A 108 -17.24 3.02 3.71
N LEU A 109 -17.00 3.68 4.84
CA LEU A 109 -17.36 3.21 6.18
C LEU A 109 -18.86 3.02 6.34
N ILE A 110 -19.68 3.79 5.62
CA ILE A 110 -21.14 3.68 5.67
C ILE A 110 -21.63 2.68 4.63
N THR A 111 -21.19 2.80 3.37
CA THR A 111 -21.76 2.06 2.24
C THR A 111 -21.39 0.58 2.25
N LEU A 112 -20.13 0.23 2.56
CA LEU A 112 -19.66 -1.15 2.47
C LEU A 112 -20.32 -2.06 3.52
N PRO A 113 -20.42 -1.68 4.82
CA PRO A 113 -21.22 -2.43 5.80
C PRO A 113 -22.70 -2.54 5.44
N LEU A 114 -23.27 -1.55 4.74
CA LEU A 114 -24.65 -1.62 4.25
C LEU A 114 -24.84 -2.60 3.07
N GLY A 115 -23.74 -3.15 2.53
CA GLY A 115 -23.77 -4.07 1.38
C GLY A 115 -23.84 -3.36 0.03
N ILE A 116 -23.59 -2.05 0.00
CA ILE A 116 -23.58 -1.23 -1.21
C ILE A 116 -22.20 -1.37 -1.85
N THR A 117 -22.12 -2.24 -2.86
CA THR A 117 -20.86 -2.52 -3.56
C THR A 117 -21.03 -2.89 -5.03
N GLN A 118 -20.03 -2.54 -5.84
CA GLN A 118 -19.87 -3.02 -7.22
C GLN A 118 -19.37 -4.47 -7.31
N SER A 119 -18.95 -5.10 -6.19
CA SER A 119 -18.34 -6.44 -6.14
C SER A 119 -17.02 -6.62 -6.92
N LYS A 120 -16.43 -5.52 -7.38
CA LYS A 120 -15.12 -5.46 -8.03
C LYS A 120 -14.02 -5.20 -7.00
N GLU A 121 -13.05 -6.11 -6.86
CA GLU A 121 -11.97 -5.95 -5.88
C GLU A 121 -11.20 -4.64 -6.08
N TYR A 122 -10.94 -3.92 -4.99
CA TYR A 122 -10.31 -2.59 -4.99
C TYR A 122 -11.10 -1.49 -5.74
N ALA A 123 -12.31 -1.79 -6.22
CA ALA A 123 -13.22 -0.84 -6.86
C ALA A 123 -14.65 -1.06 -6.33
N GLU A 124 -14.76 -1.33 -5.03
CA GLU A 124 -16.01 -1.77 -4.43
C GLU A 124 -17.03 -0.65 -4.27
N LEU A 125 -16.59 0.62 -4.21
CA LEU A 125 -17.46 1.77 -3.97
C LEU A 125 -18.36 2.03 -5.18
N GLU A 126 -19.61 2.45 -4.93
CA GLU A 126 -20.56 2.75 -6.01
C GLU A 126 -20.29 4.10 -6.69
N TRP A 127 -20.85 4.28 -7.89
CA TRP A 127 -20.49 5.34 -8.84
C TRP A 127 -20.44 6.78 -8.30
N PRO A 128 -21.24 7.24 -7.30
CA PRO A 128 -21.08 8.61 -6.78
C PRO A 128 -19.73 8.81 -6.08
N LEU A 129 -19.26 7.77 -5.38
CA LEU A 129 -17.96 7.79 -4.70
C LEU A 129 -16.81 7.65 -5.70
N ASP A 130 -17.03 6.94 -6.82
CA ASP A 130 -16.06 6.87 -7.91
C ASP A 130 -15.81 8.23 -8.55
N ILE A 131 -16.88 9.00 -8.80
CA ILE A 131 -16.77 10.36 -9.33
C ILE A 131 -16.06 11.27 -8.33
N LEU A 132 -16.40 11.16 -7.04
CA LEU A 132 -15.72 11.91 -5.98
C LEU A 132 -14.22 11.59 -5.96
N LEU A 133 -13.85 10.31 -5.96
CA LEU A 133 -12.45 9.88 -5.99
C LEU A 133 -11.75 10.41 -7.23
N ALA A 134 -12.36 10.32 -8.42
CA ALA A 134 -11.78 10.85 -9.65
C ALA A 134 -11.52 12.36 -9.56
N ALA A 135 -12.49 13.15 -9.07
CA ALA A 135 -12.34 14.59 -8.90
C ALA A 135 -11.23 14.95 -7.91
N VAL A 136 -11.17 14.27 -6.77
CA VAL A 136 -10.13 14.42 -5.73
C VAL A 136 -8.76 14.08 -6.30
N TRP A 137 -8.66 12.98 -7.03
CA TRP A 137 -7.40 12.50 -7.59
C TRP A 137 -6.87 13.41 -8.70
N ILE A 138 -7.74 13.92 -9.56
CA ILE A 138 -7.38 14.91 -10.59
C ILE A 138 -6.90 16.21 -9.94
N ALA A 139 -7.58 16.70 -8.91
CA ALA A 139 -7.16 17.90 -8.18
C ALA A 139 -5.79 17.71 -7.50
N TYR A 140 -5.57 16.54 -6.89
CA TYR A 140 -4.29 16.15 -6.29
C TYR A 140 -3.17 16.12 -7.35
N MET A 141 -3.38 15.41 -8.46
CA MET A 141 -2.43 15.29 -9.55
C MET A 141 -2.11 16.65 -10.18
N PHE A 142 -3.14 17.47 -10.44
CA PHE A 142 -2.96 18.79 -11.02
C PHE A 142 -2.11 19.68 -10.11
N ASN A 143 -2.39 19.70 -8.81
CA ASN A 143 -1.59 20.47 -7.85
C ASN A 143 -0.13 19.99 -7.80
N PHE A 144 0.11 18.68 -7.87
CA PHE A 144 1.45 18.10 -7.93
C PHE A 144 2.21 18.51 -9.19
N ILE A 145 1.58 18.39 -10.37
CA ILE A 145 2.16 18.79 -11.67
C ILE A 145 2.49 20.29 -11.67
N MET A 146 1.56 21.14 -11.23
CA MET A 146 1.78 22.58 -11.19
C MET A 146 2.86 22.99 -10.18
N THR A 147 3.02 22.24 -9.08
CA THR A 147 4.14 22.44 -8.15
C THR A 147 5.48 22.09 -8.82
N MET A 148 5.52 21.02 -9.63
CA MET A 148 6.71 20.67 -10.40
C MET A 148 7.01 21.64 -11.55
N SER A 149 5.99 22.28 -12.14
CA SER A 149 6.19 23.20 -13.27
C SER A 149 6.87 24.51 -12.84
N ILE A 150 6.69 24.93 -11.59
CA ILE A 150 7.32 26.13 -11.00
C ILE A 150 8.64 25.84 -10.29
N ARG A 151 9.20 24.63 -10.42
CA ARG A 151 10.44 24.21 -9.75
C ARG A 151 11.63 25.13 -10.03
N LYS A 152 12.55 25.21 -9.07
CA LYS A 152 13.83 25.95 -9.21
C LYS A 152 14.93 25.14 -9.89
N ASN A 153 14.90 23.82 -9.73
CA ASN A 153 15.91 22.91 -10.29
C ASN A 153 15.54 22.50 -11.72
N SER A 154 16.50 22.47 -12.64
CA SER A 154 16.27 22.03 -14.03
C SER A 154 15.78 20.58 -14.09
N HIS A 155 16.39 19.70 -13.29
CA HIS A 155 16.07 18.28 -13.21
C HIS A 155 14.94 17.99 -12.22
N ILE A 156 14.09 17.02 -12.57
CA ILE A 156 13.07 16.47 -11.68
C ILE A 156 13.67 15.24 -11.00
N TYR A 157 13.59 15.19 -9.67
CA TYR A 157 14.09 14.07 -8.88
C TYR A 157 13.30 12.79 -9.14
N VAL A 158 13.97 11.63 -9.10
CA VAL A 158 13.38 10.34 -9.49
C VAL A 158 12.16 9.96 -8.64
N ALA A 159 12.11 10.35 -7.37
CA ALA A 159 10.91 10.14 -6.55
C ALA A 159 9.65 10.74 -7.19
N ASN A 160 9.77 11.92 -7.81
CA ASN A 160 8.65 12.59 -8.46
C ASN A 160 8.27 11.90 -9.79
N TRP A 161 9.17 11.16 -10.44
CA TRP A 161 8.82 10.35 -11.61
C TRP A 161 7.85 9.23 -11.20
N PHE A 162 8.17 8.55 -10.10
CA PHE A 162 7.34 7.49 -9.52
C PHE A 162 5.98 8.01 -9.03
N PHE A 163 5.96 9.13 -8.29
CA PHE A 163 4.70 9.76 -7.89
C PHE A 163 3.85 10.19 -9.09
N LEU A 164 4.45 10.81 -10.10
CA LEU A 164 3.72 11.27 -11.29
C LEU A 164 3.19 10.08 -12.10
N ALA A 165 3.99 9.05 -12.33
CA ALA A 165 3.57 7.82 -13.01
C ALA A 165 2.40 7.15 -12.28
N MET A 166 2.48 7.07 -10.94
CA MET A 166 1.36 6.60 -10.11
C MET A 166 0.10 7.44 -10.34
N MET A 167 0.19 8.76 -10.21
CA MET A 167 -0.98 9.63 -10.32
C MET A 167 -1.69 9.49 -11.68
N ILE A 168 -0.90 9.50 -12.77
CA ILE A 168 -1.42 9.37 -14.13
C ILE A 168 -2.07 8.01 -14.32
N MET A 169 -1.36 6.93 -13.96
CA MET A 169 -1.86 5.58 -14.18
C MET A 169 -3.10 5.28 -13.35
N ILE A 170 -3.13 5.66 -12.06
CA ILE A 170 -4.32 5.46 -11.22
C ILE A 170 -5.51 6.24 -11.74
N THR A 171 -5.32 7.45 -12.28
CA THR A 171 -6.41 8.20 -12.93
C THR A 171 -6.99 7.41 -14.10
N TYR A 172 -6.12 6.92 -14.99
CA TYR A 172 -6.53 6.18 -16.17
C TYR A 172 -7.22 4.85 -15.82
N LEU A 173 -6.61 4.08 -14.92
CA LEU A 173 -7.10 2.79 -14.46
C LEU A 173 -8.47 2.92 -13.77
N HIS A 174 -8.63 3.91 -12.89
CA HIS A 174 -9.87 4.17 -12.14
C HIS A 174 -11.02 4.50 -13.09
N VAL A 175 -10.80 5.42 -14.03
CA VAL A 175 -11.84 5.83 -14.98
C VAL A 175 -12.30 4.65 -15.82
N VAL A 176 -11.37 3.85 -16.35
CA VAL A 176 -11.72 2.74 -17.26
C VAL A 176 -12.42 1.60 -16.51
N ASN A 177 -11.91 1.15 -15.37
CA ASN A 177 -12.51 0.01 -14.65
C ASN A 177 -13.88 0.32 -14.07
N ASN A 178 -14.12 1.58 -13.71
CA ASN A 178 -15.36 2.00 -13.06
C ASN A 178 -16.40 2.57 -14.04
N LEU A 179 -16.17 2.38 -15.35
CA LEU A 179 -17.22 2.60 -16.35
C LEU A 179 -18.39 1.66 -16.05
N SER A 180 -19.48 2.27 -15.59
CA SER A 180 -20.67 1.57 -15.16
C SER A 180 -21.91 2.37 -15.53
N ILE A 181 -23.02 1.67 -15.73
CA ILE A 181 -24.34 2.25 -16.00
C ILE A 181 -25.06 2.41 -14.65
N PRO A 182 -25.32 3.65 -14.18
CA PRO A 182 -26.08 3.87 -12.96
C PRO A 182 -27.53 3.39 -13.12
N VAL A 183 -27.99 2.59 -12.17
CA VAL A 183 -29.39 2.13 -12.07
C VAL A 183 -30.13 2.91 -10.99
N SER A 184 -29.44 3.23 -9.90
CA SER A 184 -29.93 4.10 -8.81
C SER A 184 -28.77 4.87 -8.19
N MET A 185 -29.05 5.73 -7.20
CA MET A 185 -28.00 6.49 -6.51
C MET A 185 -26.88 5.60 -5.95
N TRP A 186 -27.21 4.42 -5.44
CA TRP A 186 -26.26 3.50 -4.80
C TRP A 186 -26.19 2.15 -5.51
N LYS A 187 -26.45 2.14 -6.82
CA LYS A 187 -26.30 0.94 -7.63
C LYS A 187 -25.95 1.25 -9.08
N SER A 188 -24.90 0.60 -9.59
CA SER A 188 -24.55 0.53 -11.00
C SER A 188 -24.24 -0.90 -11.44
N TYR A 189 -24.16 -1.10 -12.75
CA TYR A 189 -23.62 -2.32 -13.37
C TYR A 189 -22.44 -1.96 -14.26
N SER A 190 -21.38 -2.76 -14.23
CA SER A 190 -20.23 -2.57 -15.13
C SER A 190 -20.68 -2.57 -16.59
N ILE A 191 -20.03 -1.74 -17.42
CA ILE A 191 -20.24 -1.77 -18.88
C ILE A 191 -19.62 -3.02 -19.52
N PHE A 192 -18.68 -3.67 -18.83
CA PHE A 192 -18.04 -4.90 -19.28
C PHE A 192 -18.75 -6.12 -18.71
N SER A 193 -18.53 -7.29 -19.30
CA SER A 193 -18.99 -8.57 -18.73
C SER A 193 -18.05 -9.74 -19.00
N GLY A 194 -18.21 -10.82 -18.24
CA GLY A 194 -17.50 -12.08 -18.42
C GLY A 194 -15.98 -11.91 -18.45
N VAL A 195 -15.35 -12.48 -19.46
CA VAL A 195 -13.88 -12.50 -19.62
C VAL A 195 -13.29 -11.10 -19.81
N GLN A 196 -14.01 -10.20 -20.48
CA GLN A 196 -13.56 -8.82 -20.67
C GLN A 196 -13.57 -8.07 -19.35
N ASP A 197 -14.64 -8.23 -18.57
CA ASP A 197 -14.72 -7.59 -17.25
C ASP A 197 -13.65 -8.12 -16.30
N ALA A 198 -13.40 -9.44 -16.32
CA ALA A 198 -12.31 -10.04 -15.55
C ALA A 198 -10.94 -9.45 -15.92
N MET A 199 -10.66 -9.30 -17.22
CA MET A 199 -9.39 -8.72 -17.68
C MET A 199 -9.26 -7.25 -17.30
N ILE A 200 -10.31 -6.43 -17.50
CA ILE A 200 -10.29 -5.02 -17.08
C ILE A 200 -10.16 -4.90 -15.56
N GLN A 201 -10.87 -5.75 -14.82
CA GLN A 201 -10.82 -5.83 -13.36
C GLN A 201 -9.41 -6.12 -12.85
N TRP A 202 -8.70 -7.09 -13.42
CA TRP A 202 -7.35 -7.43 -12.96
C TRP A 202 -6.25 -6.59 -13.60
N TRP A 203 -6.51 -5.99 -14.76
CA TRP A 203 -5.71 -4.88 -15.25
C TRP A 203 -5.77 -3.71 -14.26
N TRP A 204 -6.95 -3.34 -13.76
CA TRP A 204 -7.09 -2.41 -12.62
C TRP A 204 -6.43 -2.94 -11.36
N GLY A 205 -6.86 -4.09 -10.84
CA GLY A 205 -6.51 -4.58 -9.52
C GLY A 205 -5.00 -4.79 -9.36
N HIS A 206 -4.35 -5.39 -10.35
CA HIS A 206 -2.90 -5.53 -10.32
C HIS A 206 -2.22 -4.16 -10.36
N ASN A 207 -2.61 -3.28 -11.27
CA ASN A 207 -1.96 -1.98 -11.43
C ASN A 207 -2.33 -0.99 -10.31
N ALA A 208 -3.41 -1.22 -9.56
CA ALA A 208 -3.67 -0.54 -8.30
C ALA A 208 -2.52 -0.86 -7.33
N VAL A 209 -2.17 -2.14 -7.13
CA VAL A 209 -1.00 -2.51 -6.33
C VAL A 209 0.30 -2.02 -6.99
N GLY A 210 0.44 -2.16 -8.30
CA GLY A 210 1.65 -1.83 -9.04
C GLY A 210 2.01 -0.34 -9.08
N PHE A 211 1.02 0.52 -9.22
CA PHE A 211 1.24 1.97 -9.26
C PHE A 211 0.99 2.61 -7.91
N LEU A 212 -0.12 2.31 -7.24
CA LEU A 212 -0.43 2.91 -5.93
C LEU A 212 0.52 2.38 -4.86
N LEU A 213 0.69 1.05 -4.74
CA LEU A 213 1.41 0.41 -3.63
C LEU A 213 2.88 0.08 -3.93
N THR A 214 3.28 0.06 -5.21
CA THR A 214 4.67 -0.13 -5.61
C THR A 214 5.27 1.17 -6.13
N ALA A 215 4.80 1.72 -7.26
CA ALA A 215 5.42 2.93 -7.83
C ALA A 215 5.37 4.13 -6.86
N GLY A 216 4.22 4.46 -6.29
CA GLY A 216 4.09 5.55 -5.32
C GLY A 216 5.00 5.37 -4.10
N PHE A 217 5.12 4.14 -3.59
CA PHE A 217 5.95 3.81 -2.43
C PHE A 217 7.44 3.71 -2.77
N LEU A 218 7.80 3.41 -4.02
CA LEU A 218 9.16 3.62 -4.51
C LEU A 218 9.49 5.10 -4.53
N GLY A 219 8.53 5.99 -4.83
CA GLY A 219 8.68 7.43 -4.65
C GLY A 219 9.03 7.82 -3.21
N ILE A 220 8.33 7.22 -2.23
CA ILE A 220 8.64 7.36 -0.79
C ILE A 220 10.07 6.88 -0.52
N MET A 221 10.40 5.65 -0.91
CA MET A 221 11.71 5.03 -0.71
C MET A 221 12.85 5.90 -1.26
N TYR A 222 12.71 6.38 -2.50
CA TYR A 222 13.70 7.21 -3.18
C TYR A 222 14.00 8.51 -2.45
N TYR A 223 13.07 9.04 -1.67
CA TYR A 223 13.32 10.21 -0.84
C TYR A 223 13.82 9.85 0.56
N PHE A 224 13.10 8.98 1.26
CA PHE A 224 13.31 8.78 2.70
C PHE A 224 14.51 7.90 3.02
N VAL A 225 14.85 6.89 2.20
CA VAL A 225 16.04 6.06 2.41
C VAL A 225 17.32 6.91 2.37
N PRO A 226 17.64 7.64 1.27
CA PRO A 226 18.86 8.44 1.24
C PRO A 226 18.84 9.57 2.28
N LYS A 227 17.68 10.20 2.53
CA LYS A 227 17.58 11.30 3.48
C LYS A 227 17.75 10.86 4.93
N GLN A 228 17.23 9.69 5.32
CA GLN A 228 17.43 9.13 6.66
C GLN A 228 18.84 8.55 6.82
N ALA A 229 19.34 7.83 5.81
CA ALA A 229 20.69 7.30 5.81
C ALA A 229 21.77 8.39 5.74
N ASN A 230 21.41 9.60 5.30
CA ASN A 230 22.34 10.68 4.93
C ASN A 230 23.41 10.19 3.95
N ARG A 231 22.96 9.52 2.88
CA ARG A 231 23.80 8.94 1.83
C ARG A 231 23.24 9.32 0.46
N PRO A 232 24.09 9.50 -0.56
CA PRO A 232 23.61 9.65 -1.93
C PRO A 232 22.95 8.35 -2.40
N ILE A 233 21.97 8.47 -3.29
CA ILE A 233 21.40 7.29 -3.98
C ILE A 233 22.53 6.54 -4.68
N TYR A 234 22.52 5.22 -4.56
CA TYR A 234 23.55 4.34 -5.10
C TYR A 234 23.75 4.50 -6.62
N SER A 235 22.70 4.35 -7.44
CA SER A 235 22.84 4.40 -8.89
C SER A 235 21.69 5.12 -9.58
N TYR A 236 21.99 6.28 -10.18
CA TYR A 236 21.06 7.01 -11.04
C TYR A 236 20.71 6.24 -12.32
N ARG A 237 21.68 5.53 -12.92
CA ARG A 237 21.41 4.72 -14.12
C ARG A 237 20.41 3.60 -13.83
N LEU A 238 20.56 2.96 -12.67
CA LEU A 238 19.61 1.96 -12.21
C LEU A 238 18.24 2.60 -11.95
N SER A 239 18.19 3.81 -11.39
CA SER A 239 16.95 4.59 -11.25
C SER A 239 16.22 4.78 -12.58
N VAL A 240 16.94 5.12 -13.66
CA VAL A 240 16.35 5.29 -14.99
C VAL A 240 15.84 3.96 -15.56
N ILE A 241 16.70 2.94 -15.59
CA ILE A 241 16.36 1.63 -16.20
C ILE A 241 15.18 0.98 -15.48
N HIS A 242 15.24 0.92 -14.15
CA HIS A 242 14.21 0.25 -13.39
C HIS A 242 12.89 1.03 -13.42
N PHE A 243 12.92 2.38 -13.43
CA PHE A 243 11.69 3.18 -13.55
C PHE A 243 10.95 2.87 -14.84
N TRP A 244 11.62 2.98 -16.00
CA TRP A 244 10.95 2.78 -17.29
C TRP A 244 10.53 1.34 -17.51
N ALA A 245 11.38 0.37 -17.17
CA ALA A 245 11.05 -1.04 -17.30
C ALA A 245 9.90 -1.45 -16.38
N LEU A 246 9.86 -0.92 -15.14
CA LEU A 246 8.76 -1.18 -14.19
C LEU A 246 7.46 -0.56 -14.68
N VAL A 247 7.45 0.74 -15.01
CA VAL A 247 6.24 1.45 -15.46
C VAL A 247 5.68 0.84 -16.74
N PHE A 248 6.53 0.45 -17.70
CA PHE A 248 6.08 -0.22 -18.91
C PHE A 248 5.57 -1.64 -18.64
N GLY A 249 6.31 -2.43 -17.87
CA GLY A 249 6.01 -3.84 -17.66
C GLY A 249 4.82 -4.11 -16.76
N TYR A 250 4.60 -3.29 -15.72
CA TYR A 250 3.52 -3.50 -14.75
C TYR A 250 2.13 -3.53 -15.38
N VAL A 251 1.91 -2.73 -16.43
CA VAL A 251 0.62 -2.62 -17.12
C VAL A 251 0.13 -3.98 -17.65
N TRP A 252 1.04 -4.90 -17.96
CA TRP A 252 0.74 -6.21 -18.55
C TRP A 252 0.42 -7.31 -17.54
N LEU A 253 0.63 -7.05 -16.25
CA LEU A 253 0.64 -8.09 -15.23
C LEU A 253 -0.75 -8.55 -14.79
N GLY A 254 -1.82 -7.85 -15.19
CA GLY A 254 -3.20 -8.19 -14.79
C GLY A 254 -3.60 -9.63 -15.14
N ALA A 255 -3.15 -10.16 -16.27
CA ALA A 255 -3.54 -11.50 -16.72
C ALA A 255 -3.01 -12.63 -15.81
N HIS A 256 -2.04 -12.38 -14.93
CA HIS A 256 -1.57 -13.42 -14.01
C HIS A 256 -2.56 -13.77 -12.91
N HIS A 257 -3.61 -12.95 -12.72
CA HIS A 257 -4.69 -13.25 -11.79
C HIS A 257 -5.71 -14.23 -12.38
N LEU A 258 -5.58 -14.53 -13.68
CA LEU A 258 -6.60 -15.20 -14.47
C LEU A 258 -6.03 -16.45 -15.18
N GLN A 259 -4.97 -17.05 -14.63
CA GLN A 259 -4.41 -18.29 -15.16
C GLN A 259 -5.41 -19.44 -14.99
N TYR A 260 -5.54 -20.27 -16.03
CA TYR A 260 -6.50 -21.39 -16.04
C TYR A 260 -7.95 -21.00 -15.77
N THR A 261 -8.33 -19.76 -16.14
CA THR A 261 -9.73 -19.30 -16.16
C THR A 261 -10.28 -19.33 -17.58
N ALA A 262 -11.48 -18.77 -17.79
CA ALA A 262 -12.05 -18.59 -19.13
C ALA A 262 -11.31 -17.55 -20.00
N LEU A 263 -10.32 -16.85 -19.45
CA LEU A 263 -9.49 -15.91 -20.19
C LEU A 263 -8.64 -16.64 -21.26
N PRO A 264 -8.52 -16.13 -22.50
CA PRO A 264 -7.77 -16.79 -23.57
C PRO A 264 -6.32 -17.08 -23.19
N ASP A 265 -5.86 -18.29 -23.49
CA ASP A 265 -4.57 -18.80 -23.03
C ASP A 265 -3.35 -17.93 -23.37
N TRP A 266 -3.40 -17.24 -24.52
CA TRP A 266 -2.33 -16.35 -24.97
C TRP A 266 -2.11 -15.16 -24.02
N THR A 267 -3.19 -14.63 -23.43
CA THR A 267 -3.11 -13.52 -22.48
C THR A 267 -2.46 -13.96 -21.17
N GLY A 268 -2.83 -15.14 -20.66
CA GLY A 268 -2.25 -15.72 -19.46
C GLY A 268 -0.75 -16.02 -19.66
N SER A 269 -0.37 -16.54 -20.83
CA SER A 269 1.04 -16.78 -21.18
C SER A 269 1.84 -15.47 -21.27
N LEU A 270 1.27 -14.42 -21.86
CA LEU A 270 1.89 -13.09 -21.92
C LEU A 270 2.07 -12.49 -20.52
N GLY A 271 1.02 -12.56 -19.69
CA GLY A 271 1.04 -12.10 -18.31
C GLY A 271 2.10 -12.84 -17.47
N ALA A 272 2.21 -14.16 -17.62
CA ALA A 272 3.22 -14.96 -16.95
C ALA A 272 4.66 -14.59 -17.38
N ALA A 273 4.90 -14.49 -18.70
CA ALA A 273 6.22 -14.16 -19.24
C ALA A 273 6.70 -12.78 -18.78
N ILE A 274 5.84 -11.76 -18.86
CA ILE A 274 6.19 -10.41 -18.42
C ILE A 274 6.33 -10.36 -16.90
N SER A 275 5.48 -11.06 -16.14
CA SER A 275 5.62 -11.16 -14.67
C SER A 275 7.00 -11.69 -14.27
N LEU A 276 7.48 -12.76 -14.92
CA LEU A 276 8.81 -13.30 -14.66
C LEU A 276 9.92 -12.29 -15.00
N ALA A 277 9.81 -11.58 -16.12
CA ALA A 277 10.75 -10.52 -16.48
C ALA A 277 10.75 -9.36 -15.47
N MET A 278 9.62 -9.10 -14.79
CA MET A 278 9.47 -8.01 -13.82
C MET A 278 10.23 -8.20 -12.51
N ILE A 279 10.83 -9.37 -12.26
CA ILE A 279 11.80 -9.54 -11.16
C ILE A 279 12.93 -8.51 -11.30
N ILE A 280 13.48 -8.34 -12.52
CA ILE A 280 14.65 -7.49 -12.78
C ILE A 280 14.40 -6.02 -12.41
N PRO A 281 13.40 -5.33 -12.98
CA PRO A 281 13.16 -3.92 -12.65
C PRO A 281 12.60 -3.72 -11.23
N SER A 282 11.86 -4.70 -10.69
CA SER A 282 11.39 -4.61 -9.31
C SER A 282 12.55 -4.66 -8.33
N TRP A 283 13.45 -5.65 -8.47
CA TRP A 283 14.68 -5.75 -7.68
C TRP A 283 15.65 -4.61 -7.94
N GLY A 284 15.64 -4.00 -9.13
CA GLY A 284 16.36 -2.76 -9.39
C GLY A 284 16.03 -1.67 -8.37
N GLY A 285 14.75 -1.52 -7.99
CA GLY A 285 14.34 -0.61 -6.91
C GLY A 285 14.86 -1.05 -5.54
N ALA A 286 14.75 -2.34 -5.23
CA ALA A 286 15.17 -2.89 -3.95
C ALA A 286 16.69 -2.72 -3.72
N LEU A 287 17.49 -3.08 -4.72
CA LEU A 287 18.94 -2.99 -4.72
C LEU A 287 19.41 -1.54 -4.67
N ASN A 288 18.75 -0.63 -5.40
CA ASN A 288 19.11 0.80 -5.34
C ASN A 288 18.88 1.38 -3.95
N GLY A 289 17.78 1.01 -3.29
CA GLY A 289 17.50 1.39 -1.91
C GLY A 289 18.49 0.76 -0.91
N MET A 290 18.74 -0.54 -0.99
CA MET A 290 19.63 -1.25 -0.06
C MET A 290 21.08 -0.82 -0.22
N PHE A 291 21.60 -0.71 -1.45
CA PHE A 291 22.98 -0.30 -1.69
C PHE A 291 23.24 1.18 -1.40
N THR A 292 22.19 2.02 -1.32
CA THR A 292 22.31 3.39 -0.79
C THR A 292 22.78 3.38 0.67
N LEU A 293 22.54 2.31 1.42
CA LEU A 293 23.02 2.14 2.79
C LEU A 293 24.46 1.62 2.88
N SER A 294 25.12 1.32 1.77
CA SER A 294 26.50 0.81 1.78
C SER A 294 27.43 1.74 2.56
N GLY A 295 28.13 1.20 3.56
CA GLY A 295 28.96 1.96 4.49
C GLY A 295 28.20 2.72 5.59
N ALA A 296 26.89 2.52 5.74
CA ALA A 296 26.05 3.06 6.83
C ALA A 296 25.20 1.98 7.52
N TRP A 297 25.52 0.70 7.32
CA TRP A 297 24.82 -0.43 7.95
C TRP A 297 24.89 -0.41 9.49
N ASP A 298 25.92 0.22 10.05
CA ASP A 298 26.08 0.45 11.48
C ASP A 298 24.92 1.28 12.08
N LYS A 299 24.34 2.21 11.29
CA LYS A 299 23.19 3.02 11.71
C LYS A 299 21.96 2.18 12.01
N LEU A 300 21.83 0.99 11.44
CA LEU A 300 20.73 0.09 11.79
C LEU A 300 20.76 -0.31 13.26
N ARG A 301 21.87 -0.18 13.98
CA ARG A 301 21.90 -0.50 15.42
C ARG A 301 21.20 0.57 16.26
N THR A 302 21.21 1.82 15.81
CA THR A 302 20.81 3.00 16.60
C THR A 302 19.61 3.75 16.03
N ASP A 303 19.38 3.68 14.73
CA ASP A 303 18.29 4.35 14.03
C ASP A 303 17.18 3.37 13.66
N TYR A 304 16.15 3.32 14.50
CA TYR A 304 14.99 2.43 14.29
C TYR A 304 14.08 2.89 13.14
N ILE A 305 14.10 4.17 12.76
CA ILE A 305 13.37 4.66 11.58
C ILE A 305 14.02 4.07 10.32
N LEU A 306 15.36 4.07 10.28
CA LEU A 306 16.09 3.45 9.19
C LEU A 306 15.89 1.93 9.13
N ARG A 307 15.71 1.24 10.28
CA ARG A 307 15.33 -0.18 10.28
C ARG A 307 14.03 -0.44 9.52
N PHE A 308 12.98 0.36 9.78
CA PHE A 308 11.72 0.24 9.06
C PHE A 308 11.92 0.37 7.54
N LEU A 309 12.66 1.39 7.10
CA LEU A 309 12.92 1.66 5.68
C LEU A 309 13.74 0.58 4.98
N ILE A 310 14.60 -0.15 5.71
CA ILE A 310 15.48 -1.17 5.13
C ILE A 310 14.84 -2.56 5.18
N VAL A 311 14.15 -2.90 6.27
CA VAL A 311 13.34 -4.12 6.33
C VAL A 311 12.20 -4.06 5.32
N SER A 312 11.63 -2.87 5.06
CA SER A 312 10.63 -2.72 4.00
C SER A 312 11.16 -3.13 2.64
N LEU A 313 12.40 -2.78 2.32
CA LEU A 313 13.05 -3.16 1.06
C LEU A 313 13.29 -4.67 0.96
N ALA A 314 13.57 -5.35 2.08
CA ALA A 314 13.71 -6.80 2.11
C ALA A 314 12.38 -7.50 1.78
N PHE A 315 11.28 -7.07 2.41
CA PHE A 315 9.94 -7.59 2.09
C PHE A 315 9.49 -7.22 0.68
N TYR A 316 9.85 -6.02 0.19
CA TYR A 316 9.61 -5.65 -1.19
C TYR A 316 10.34 -6.55 -2.18
N ALA A 317 11.63 -6.84 -1.94
CA ALA A 317 12.39 -7.78 -2.78
C ALA A 317 11.79 -9.19 -2.73
N MET A 318 11.37 -9.63 -1.54
CA MET A 318 10.70 -10.92 -1.34
C MET A 318 9.37 -11.00 -2.10
N SER A 319 8.45 -10.07 -1.89
CA SER A 319 7.12 -10.11 -2.52
C SER A 319 7.21 -9.91 -4.03
N THR A 320 8.14 -9.07 -4.52
CA THR A 320 8.38 -8.89 -5.96
C THR A 320 9.22 -10.00 -6.60
N PHE A 321 9.66 -10.99 -5.82
CA PHE A 321 10.13 -12.27 -6.33
C PHE A 321 9.02 -13.33 -6.29
N GLU A 322 8.31 -13.42 -5.16
CA GLU A 322 7.18 -14.33 -4.96
C GLU A 322 6.08 -14.13 -6.00
N GLY A 323 5.68 -12.89 -6.27
CA GLY A 323 4.62 -12.56 -7.24
C GLY A 323 4.91 -13.12 -8.64
N PRO A 324 6.08 -12.83 -9.23
CA PRO A 324 6.51 -13.45 -10.49
C PRO A 324 6.53 -14.99 -10.48
N VAL A 325 6.95 -15.62 -9.37
CA VAL A 325 6.92 -17.07 -9.24
C VAL A 325 5.47 -17.58 -9.25
N MET A 326 4.57 -16.97 -8.48
CA MET A 326 3.14 -17.28 -8.46
C MET A 326 2.42 -16.96 -9.78
N ALA A 327 2.96 -16.07 -10.60
CA ALA A 327 2.41 -15.73 -11.91
C ALA A 327 2.70 -16.80 -12.98
N SER A 328 3.70 -17.66 -12.75
CA SER A 328 3.91 -18.85 -13.58
C SER A 328 2.70 -19.76 -13.51
N LYS A 329 2.19 -20.20 -14.66
CA LYS A 329 0.98 -21.04 -14.75
C LYS A 329 1.05 -22.24 -13.79
N THR A 330 2.14 -22.98 -13.79
CA THR A 330 2.29 -24.18 -12.93
C THR A 330 2.20 -23.88 -11.44
N VAL A 331 2.79 -22.77 -10.98
CA VAL A 331 2.71 -22.38 -9.57
C VAL A 331 1.33 -21.81 -9.25
N ASN A 332 0.77 -21.02 -10.17
CA ASN A 332 -0.58 -20.46 -10.04
C ASN A 332 -1.64 -21.55 -9.90
N ALA A 333 -1.48 -22.68 -10.60
CA ALA A 333 -2.37 -23.84 -10.46
C ALA A 333 -2.38 -24.46 -9.04
N LEU A 334 -1.49 -24.04 -8.15
CA LEU A 334 -1.48 -24.38 -6.73
C LEU A 334 -1.79 -23.18 -5.83
N SER A 335 -1.32 -21.98 -6.18
CA SER A 335 -1.51 -20.77 -5.34
C SER A 335 -2.85 -20.06 -5.54
N HIS A 336 -3.52 -20.27 -6.68
CA HIS A 336 -4.77 -19.59 -7.00
C HIS A 336 -5.91 -20.09 -6.10
N TYR A 337 -6.75 -19.16 -5.64
CA TYR A 337 -7.80 -19.36 -4.63
C TYR A 337 -7.36 -19.86 -3.25
N THR A 338 -6.06 -20.06 -3.01
CA THR A 338 -5.56 -20.46 -1.69
C THR A 338 -5.11 -19.24 -0.87
N ASP A 339 -4.93 -19.47 0.43
CA ASP A 339 -4.39 -18.50 1.38
C ASP A 339 -2.94 -18.09 1.07
N TRP A 340 -2.26 -18.74 0.10
CA TRP A 340 -0.97 -18.28 -0.40
C TRP A 340 -1.11 -16.89 -1.03
N THR A 341 -2.18 -16.64 -1.78
CA THR A 341 -2.44 -15.30 -2.33
C THR A 341 -2.56 -14.25 -1.21
N ILE A 342 -3.18 -14.61 -0.08
CA ILE A 342 -3.30 -13.73 1.08
C ILE A 342 -1.95 -13.51 1.78
N GLY A 343 -1.11 -14.55 1.85
CA GLY A 343 0.27 -14.46 2.32
C GLY A 343 1.11 -13.51 1.47
N HIS A 344 1.01 -13.62 0.15
CA HIS A 344 1.67 -12.73 -0.80
C HIS A 344 1.20 -11.27 -0.67
N VAL A 345 -0.12 -11.06 -0.58
CA VAL A 345 -0.67 -9.72 -0.38
C VAL A 345 -0.14 -9.11 0.92
N HIS A 346 -0.10 -9.86 2.02
CA HIS A 346 0.34 -9.32 3.31
C HIS A 346 1.87 -9.24 3.45
N SER A 347 2.64 -10.02 2.68
CA SER A 347 4.10 -9.84 2.58
C SER A 347 4.43 -8.48 1.96
N GLY A 348 3.73 -8.10 0.90
CA GLY A 348 3.80 -6.76 0.33
C GLY A 348 3.16 -5.68 1.21
N ALA A 349 1.94 -5.89 1.69
CA ALA A 349 1.18 -4.85 2.40
C ALA A 349 1.74 -4.53 3.79
N LEU A 350 2.02 -5.54 4.61
CA LEU A 350 2.58 -5.31 5.95
C LEU A 350 4.09 -5.13 5.88
N GLY A 351 4.78 -5.98 5.12
CA GLY A 351 6.23 -6.02 5.06
C GLY A 351 6.84 -4.88 4.28
N TRP A 352 6.28 -4.48 3.13
CA TRP A 352 6.80 -3.38 2.31
C TRP A 352 6.05 -2.06 2.57
N VAL A 353 4.77 -2.01 2.19
CA VAL A 353 3.95 -0.79 2.15
C VAL A 353 3.84 -0.14 3.52
N ALA A 354 3.41 -0.89 4.54
CA ALA A 354 3.26 -0.35 5.88
C ALA A 354 4.61 0.03 6.49
N MET A 355 5.64 -0.81 6.37
CA MET A 355 6.96 -0.52 6.95
C MET A 355 7.60 0.75 6.38
N VAL A 356 7.59 0.93 5.05
CA VAL A 356 8.18 2.13 4.43
C VAL A 356 7.35 3.38 4.77
N SER A 357 6.02 3.26 4.87
CA SER A 357 5.14 4.32 5.36
C SER A 357 5.50 4.73 6.78
N ILE A 358 5.61 3.76 7.69
CA ILE A 358 5.90 3.99 9.10
C ILE A 358 7.25 4.70 9.25
N GLY A 359 8.28 4.25 8.52
CA GLY A 359 9.58 4.90 8.48
C GLY A 359 9.50 6.35 7.97
N ALA A 360 8.80 6.57 6.85
CA ALA A 360 8.60 7.90 6.28
C ALA A 360 7.83 8.83 7.23
N LEU A 361 6.75 8.34 7.85
CA LEU A 361 5.92 9.11 8.77
C LEU A 361 6.69 9.49 10.04
N TYR A 362 7.45 8.57 10.65
CA TYR A 362 8.31 8.92 11.78
C TYR A 362 9.36 9.97 11.40
N HIS A 363 10.00 9.83 10.23
CA HIS A 363 10.93 10.84 9.71
C HIS A 363 10.24 12.21 9.56
N MET A 364 9.09 12.25 8.90
CA MET A 364 8.36 13.49 8.63
C MET A 364 7.89 14.18 9.91
N VAL A 365 7.40 13.41 10.90
CA VAL A 365 6.95 13.97 12.18
C VAL A 365 8.09 14.71 12.88
N GLU A 366 9.30 14.16 12.93
CA GLU A 366 10.46 14.85 13.52
C GLU A 366 10.78 16.16 12.79
N ARG A 367 10.71 16.18 11.46
CA ARG A 367 11.06 17.35 10.64
C ARG A 367 10.00 18.44 10.65
N MET A 368 8.74 18.08 10.50
CA MET A 368 7.64 19.05 10.38
C MET A 368 7.30 19.75 11.71
N TRP A 369 7.64 19.12 12.84
CA TRP A 369 7.47 19.69 14.18
C TRP A 369 8.78 20.11 14.84
N GLY A 370 9.92 19.97 14.16
CA GLY A 370 11.23 20.39 14.70
C GLY A 370 11.53 19.75 16.06
N THR A 371 11.31 18.44 16.17
CA THR A 371 11.45 17.69 17.42
C THR A 371 11.99 16.28 17.17
N ARG A 372 12.25 15.54 18.24
CA ARG A 372 12.47 14.09 18.19
C ARG A 372 11.23 13.35 18.62
N MET A 373 11.10 12.11 18.16
CA MET A 373 10.03 11.23 18.62
C MET A 373 10.05 11.12 20.15
N TYR A 374 8.88 11.22 20.78
CA TYR A 374 8.70 11.20 22.22
C TYR A 374 9.43 10.03 22.90
N SER A 375 9.32 8.83 22.32
CA SER A 375 10.09 7.68 22.79
C SER A 375 10.66 6.87 21.63
N VAL A 376 11.98 6.89 21.53
CA VAL A 376 12.75 6.04 20.60
C VAL A 376 12.60 4.55 20.95
N ARG A 377 12.40 4.22 22.24
CA ARG A 377 12.11 2.84 22.68
C ARG A 377 10.78 2.33 22.13
N LEU A 378 9.75 3.20 22.05
CA LEU A 378 8.47 2.84 21.45
C LEU A 378 8.57 2.65 19.93
N VAL A 379 9.44 3.40 19.24
CA VAL A 379 9.74 3.15 17.82
C VAL A 379 10.37 1.76 17.63
N ASN A 380 11.32 1.37 18.49
CA ASN A 380 11.92 0.04 18.45
C ASN A 380 10.91 -1.08 18.77
N LEU A 381 10.06 -0.88 19.78
CA LEU A 381 9.01 -1.84 20.12
C LEU A 381 8.04 -2.01 18.96
N HIS A 382 7.59 -0.90 18.35
CA HIS A 382 6.76 -0.94 17.16
C HIS A 382 7.45 -1.71 16.02
N PHE A 383 8.73 -1.47 15.76
CA PHE A 383 9.48 -2.19 14.73
C PHE A 383 9.45 -3.71 14.93
N TRP A 384 9.69 -4.18 16.16
CA TRP A 384 9.66 -5.61 16.46
C TRP A 384 8.25 -6.19 16.38
N MET A 385 7.25 -5.49 16.89
CA MET A 385 5.85 -5.94 16.79
C MET A 385 5.39 -6.04 15.34
N ALA A 386 5.69 -5.03 14.53
CA ALA A 386 5.38 -5.05 13.11
C ALA A 386 6.11 -6.20 12.40
N THR A 387 7.40 -6.41 12.68
CA THR A 387 8.21 -7.45 12.01
C THR A 387 7.77 -8.86 12.41
N ILE A 388 7.59 -9.11 13.70
CA ILE A 388 7.14 -10.41 14.23
C ILE A 388 5.70 -10.69 13.77
N GLY A 389 4.80 -9.70 13.87
CA GLY A 389 3.42 -9.83 13.40
C GLY A 389 3.36 -10.20 11.92
N THR A 390 4.12 -9.49 11.07
CA THR A 390 4.26 -9.80 9.64
C THR A 390 4.81 -11.20 9.41
N ALA A 391 5.86 -11.60 10.10
CA ALA A 391 6.47 -12.93 9.94
C ALA A 391 5.48 -14.06 10.31
N VAL A 392 4.81 -13.96 11.46
CA VAL A 392 3.79 -14.92 11.90
C VAL A 392 2.65 -15.02 10.88
N TYR A 393 2.17 -13.88 10.38
CA TYR A 393 1.09 -13.82 9.39
C TYR A 393 1.48 -14.54 8.10
N ILE A 394 2.62 -14.20 7.51
CA ILE A 394 3.05 -14.74 6.22
C ILE A 394 3.35 -16.24 6.34
N THR A 395 4.04 -16.68 7.40
CA THR A 395 4.31 -18.10 7.62
C THR A 395 3.01 -18.90 7.75
N ALA A 396 2.01 -18.39 8.49
CA ALA A 396 0.70 -19.05 8.59
C ALA A 396 0.05 -19.23 7.21
N MET A 397 0.09 -18.18 6.38
CA MET A 397 -0.58 -18.16 5.08
C MET A 397 0.14 -18.97 4.00
N TRP A 398 1.47 -19.06 4.02
CA TRP A 398 2.19 -19.97 3.12
C TRP A 398 1.87 -21.42 3.42
N VAL A 399 1.89 -21.82 4.70
CA VAL A 399 1.58 -23.20 5.08
C VAL A 399 0.12 -23.52 4.74
N ALA A 400 -0.82 -22.63 5.09
CA ALA A 400 -2.22 -22.77 4.74
C ALA A 400 -2.43 -22.91 3.22
N GLY A 401 -1.83 -22.01 2.45
CA GLY A 401 -2.01 -21.96 1.00
C GLY A 401 -1.44 -23.18 0.28
N ILE A 402 -0.26 -23.65 0.68
CA ILE A 402 0.33 -24.87 0.15
C ILE A 402 -0.53 -26.08 0.52
N MET A 403 -0.98 -26.17 1.77
CA MET A 403 -1.82 -27.28 2.23
C MET A 403 -3.17 -27.32 1.49
N GLN A 404 -3.86 -26.18 1.33
CA GLN A 404 -5.08 -26.09 0.51
C GLN A 404 -4.84 -26.57 -0.92
N GLY A 405 -3.83 -26.00 -1.58
CA GLY A 405 -3.53 -26.31 -2.97
C GLY A 405 -3.19 -27.79 -3.18
N LEU A 406 -2.47 -28.41 -2.24
CA LEU A 406 -2.18 -29.85 -2.27
C LEU A 406 -3.41 -30.71 -1.98
N MET A 407 -4.22 -30.37 -0.96
CA MET A 407 -5.42 -31.13 -0.61
C MET A 407 -6.47 -31.10 -1.73
N TRP A 408 -6.71 -29.95 -2.37
CA TRP A 408 -7.72 -29.80 -3.42
C TRP A 408 -7.38 -30.55 -4.72
N ARG A 409 -6.12 -30.92 -4.91
CA ARG A 409 -5.67 -31.64 -6.10
C ARG A 409 -5.11 -33.03 -5.80
N ALA A 410 -5.25 -33.50 -4.56
CA ALA A 410 -4.79 -34.81 -4.17
C ALA A 410 -5.73 -35.89 -4.71
N TYR A 411 -5.14 -36.91 -5.34
CA TYR A 411 -5.83 -38.11 -5.79
C TYR A 411 -5.36 -39.31 -4.97
N ASP A 412 -6.27 -40.22 -4.67
CA ASP A 412 -5.94 -41.52 -4.07
C ASP A 412 -5.37 -42.50 -5.11
N GLU A 413 -5.03 -43.71 -4.68
CA GLU A 413 -4.51 -44.76 -5.57
C GLU A 413 -5.51 -45.23 -6.65
N TYR A 414 -6.79 -44.88 -6.51
CA TYR A 414 -7.87 -45.22 -7.44
C TYR A 414 -8.24 -44.06 -8.38
N GLY A 415 -7.61 -42.89 -8.23
CA GLY A 415 -7.90 -41.70 -9.03
C GLY A 415 -9.12 -40.89 -8.57
N ASN A 416 -9.65 -41.13 -7.36
CA ASN A 416 -10.66 -40.28 -6.75
C ASN A 416 -9.99 -39.11 -6.01
N LEU A 417 -10.73 -38.02 -5.77
CA LEU A 417 -10.26 -36.94 -4.91
C LEU A 417 -10.07 -37.44 -3.47
N ALA A 418 -8.85 -37.29 -2.94
CA ALA A 418 -8.46 -37.84 -1.65
C ALA A 418 -9.07 -37.11 -0.45
N TYR A 419 -9.45 -35.83 -0.62
CA TYR A 419 -10.03 -35.00 0.43
C TYR A 419 -11.30 -34.31 -0.04
N THR A 420 -12.28 -34.24 0.85
CA THR A 420 -13.42 -33.34 0.71
C THR A 420 -13.01 -31.89 0.96
N PHE A 421 -13.79 -30.94 0.44
CA PHE A 421 -13.53 -29.51 0.69
C PHE A 421 -13.62 -29.18 2.19
N VAL A 422 -14.57 -29.76 2.92
CA VAL A 422 -14.76 -29.50 4.37
C VAL A 422 -13.53 -29.94 5.18
N GLU A 423 -12.88 -31.05 4.82
CA GLU A 423 -11.62 -31.47 5.47
C GLU A 423 -10.54 -30.42 5.27
N SER A 424 -10.40 -29.87 4.06
CA SER A 424 -9.44 -28.79 3.80
C SER A 424 -9.74 -27.54 4.64
N VAL A 425 -11.02 -27.17 4.78
CA VAL A 425 -11.45 -26.03 5.63
C VAL A 425 -11.13 -26.28 7.10
N ALA A 426 -11.40 -27.48 7.60
CA ALA A 426 -11.10 -27.86 8.99
C ALA A 426 -9.59 -27.79 9.28
N GLN A 427 -8.74 -28.21 8.34
CA GLN A 427 -7.28 -28.10 8.47
C GLN A 427 -6.79 -26.65 8.51
N MET A 428 -7.56 -25.68 8.01
CA MET A 428 -7.13 -24.27 7.98
C MET A 428 -7.27 -23.54 9.32
N HIS A 429 -8.08 -24.06 10.25
CA HIS A 429 -8.40 -23.36 11.48
C HIS A 429 -7.16 -22.92 12.31
N PRO A 430 -6.14 -23.77 12.55
CA PRO A 430 -4.92 -23.34 13.23
C PRO A 430 -4.20 -22.17 12.53
N TYR A 431 -4.18 -22.16 11.21
CA TYR A 431 -3.54 -21.09 10.43
C TYR A 431 -4.36 -19.80 10.44
N TYR A 432 -5.69 -19.89 10.50
CA TYR A 432 -6.56 -18.72 10.71
C TYR A 432 -6.35 -18.09 12.07
N ALA A 433 -6.26 -18.89 13.13
CA ALA A 433 -5.93 -18.41 14.47
C ALA A 433 -4.54 -17.76 14.51
N MET A 434 -3.53 -18.41 13.92
CA MET A 434 -2.16 -17.86 13.83
C MET A 434 -2.12 -16.53 13.07
N ARG A 435 -2.83 -16.42 11.95
CA ARG A 435 -2.96 -15.18 11.19
C ARG A 435 -3.60 -14.06 12.03
N ALA A 436 -4.67 -14.36 12.75
CA ALA A 436 -5.32 -13.39 13.65
C ALA A 436 -4.35 -12.89 14.73
N VAL A 437 -3.54 -13.80 15.32
CA VAL A 437 -2.50 -13.44 16.30
C VAL A 437 -1.41 -12.57 15.67
N GLY A 438 -0.86 -12.95 14.50
CA GLY A 438 0.14 -12.16 13.79
C GLY A 438 -0.38 -10.75 13.45
N GLY A 439 -1.61 -10.67 12.95
CA GLY A 439 -2.30 -9.41 12.70
C GLY A 439 -2.50 -8.58 13.96
N PHE A 440 -2.86 -9.19 15.09
CA PHE A 440 -3.06 -8.50 16.36
C PHE A 440 -1.76 -7.91 16.92
N ILE A 441 -0.64 -8.62 16.78
CA ILE A 441 0.69 -8.11 17.14
C ILE A 441 1.03 -6.88 16.28
N PHE A 442 0.80 -6.96 14.96
CA PHE A 442 1.02 -5.83 14.05
C PHE A 442 0.13 -4.62 14.41
N PHE A 443 -1.17 -4.85 14.59
CA PHE A 443 -2.15 -3.83 14.99
C PHE A 443 -1.76 -3.14 16.31
N SER A 444 -1.32 -3.91 17.31
CA SER A 444 -0.85 -3.36 18.58
C SER A 444 0.38 -2.45 18.39
N GLY A 445 1.26 -2.80 17.45
CA GLY A 445 2.35 -1.92 17.00
C GLY A 445 1.85 -0.61 16.39
N ALA A 446 0.84 -0.66 15.52
CA ALA A 446 0.22 0.53 14.94
C ALA A 446 -0.42 1.44 16.01
N VAL A 447 -1.04 0.87 17.05
CA VAL A 447 -1.57 1.62 18.19
C VAL A 447 -0.43 2.34 18.95
N ILE A 448 0.70 1.65 19.18
CA ILE A 448 1.90 2.25 19.79
C ILE A 448 2.42 3.41 18.93
N MET A 449 2.42 3.27 17.60
CA MET A 449 2.80 4.34 16.69
C MET A 449 1.90 5.57 16.87
N LEU A 450 0.58 5.39 16.79
CA LEU A 450 -0.37 6.49 16.91
C LEU A 450 -0.23 7.19 18.25
N PHE A 451 -0.04 6.44 19.35
CA PHE A 451 0.25 7.00 20.66
C PHE A 451 1.54 7.84 20.65
N ASN A 452 2.66 7.26 20.19
CA ASN A 452 3.96 7.93 20.20
C ASN A 452 3.97 9.20 19.34
N VAL A 453 3.36 9.15 18.14
CA VAL A 453 3.18 10.30 17.24
C VAL A 453 2.30 11.37 17.89
N THR A 454 1.16 10.99 18.47
CA THR A 454 0.24 11.94 19.11
C THR A 454 0.90 12.67 20.28
N VAL A 455 1.64 11.95 21.14
CA VAL A 455 2.35 12.56 22.27
C VAL A 455 3.47 13.47 21.78
N THR A 456 4.22 13.06 20.75
CA THR A 456 5.28 13.88 20.13
C THR A 456 4.72 15.22 19.62
N ILE A 457 3.62 15.16 18.86
CA ILE A 457 2.96 16.35 18.30
C ILE A 457 2.46 17.26 19.43
N ARG A 458 1.79 16.70 20.44
CA ARG A 458 1.27 17.48 21.59
C ARG A 458 2.39 18.17 22.36
N GLN A 459 3.52 17.49 22.57
CA GLN A 459 4.67 18.08 23.27
C GLN A 459 5.33 19.20 22.45
N ALA A 460 5.52 18.99 21.14
CA ALA A 460 6.10 19.99 20.25
C ALA A 460 5.25 21.27 20.17
N ILE A 461 3.92 21.14 20.15
CA ILE A 461 3.01 22.29 20.16
C ILE A 461 3.08 23.04 21.50
N ARG A 462 3.20 22.33 22.63
CA ARG A 462 3.28 22.95 23.97
C ARG A 462 4.63 23.60 24.27
N LYS A 463 5.72 23.04 23.73
CA LYS A 463 7.09 23.53 23.91
C LYS A 463 7.77 23.60 22.53
N PRO A 464 7.53 24.67 21.76
CA PRO A 464 8.23 24.88 20.50
C PRO A 464 9.74 24.96 20.81
N SER A 465 10.52 23.99 20.32
CA SER A 465 11.98 24.06 20.50
C SER A 465 12.55 25.13 19.57
N ALA A 466 13.30 26.08 20.11
CA ALA A 466 13.94 27.14 19.30
C ALA A 466 15.13 26.61 18.47
N GLU A 467 15.72 25.48 18.88
CA GLU A 467 17.01 24.99 18.36
C GLU A 467 16.89 24.07 17.12
N MET A 468 15.71 23.52 16.81
CA MET A 468 15.52 22.64 15.64
C MET A 468 14.72 23.26 14.48
N ALA A 469 14.19 24.47 14.63
CA ALA A 469 13.49 25.20 13.56
C ALA A 469 14.41 25.46 12.33
N THR A 470 15.72 25.62 12.54
CA THR A 470 16.74 25.77 11.49
C THR A 470 17.02 24.47 10.73
N ALA A 471 16.86 23.31 11.36
CA ALA A 471 17.11 22.00 10.73
C ALA A 471 15.91 21.46 9.91
N ALA A 472 14.73 22.07 10.03
CA ALA A 472 13.57 21.78 9.19
C ALA A 472 13.71 22.38 7.77
N ASN A 473 14.55 23.41 7.61
CA ASN A 473 14.75 24.14 6.36
C ASN A 473 15.88 23.58 5.46
N ILE A 474 16.55 22.49 5.88
CA ILE A 474 17.60 21.74 5.13
C ILE A 474 17.13 20.29 4.97
#